data_AF-A0A259U0W8-F1
#
_entry.id   AF-A0A259U0W8-F1
#
_cell.length_a   1.000
_cell.length_b   1.000
_cell.length_c   1.000
_cell.angle_alpha   90.00
_cell.angle_beta   90.00
_cell.angle_gamma   90.00
#
_symmetry.space_group_name_H-M   'P 1'
#
loop_
_entity.id
_entity.type
_entity.pdbx_description
1 polymer ?
#
loop_
_entity_poly.entity_id
_entity_poly.type
_entity_poly.pdbx_seq_one_letter_code
_entity_poly.pdbx_strand_id
1 'polypeptide(L)'
;MLRSLILVPALLILATGGCSGSTAGSAPEVRASATGEPFVLAQGESVEVAGHALRFLDVVEDSRCPEGVTCVWEGRAKVRLSASTPQGLSATQVLTLPYAAMTDEDSAVWDVGGVVVELLDVLPMSGPDDPREVELRVTASAE
;
A
#
# COMPACT_ATOMS: atom_id res chain seq x y z
N MET A 1 -45.68 69.77 -14.36
CA MET A 1 -46.28 69.93 -13.03
C MET A 1 -46.15 68.59 -12.29
N LEU A 2 -45.43 68.60 -11.16
CA LEU A 2 -45.78 67.94 -9.88
C LEU A 2 -46.34 66.49 -9.95
N ARG A 3 -45.83 65.42 -9.31
CA ARG A 3 -45.13 65.26 -8.03
C ARG A 3 -44.45 63.88 -7.95
N SER A 4 -43.30 63.89 -7.30
CA SER A 4 -42.58 62.77 -6.69
C SER A 4 -43.47 61.91 -5.76
N LEU A 5 -43.22 60.60 -5.63
CA LEU A 5 -42.64 59.98 -4.42
C LEU A 5 -42.63 58.42 -4.45
N ILE A 6 -41.41 57.85 -4.41
CA ILE A 6 -40.89 56.79 -3.50
C ILE A 6 -41.61 55.42 -3.41
N LEU A 7 -40.87 54.34 -3.74
CA LEU A 7 -40.37 53.34 -2.76
C LEU A 7 -39.33 52.38 -3.40
N VAL A 8 -38.08 52.47 -2.93
CA VAL A 8 -37.01 51.45 -2.97
C VAL A 8 -37.22 50.57 -1.72
N PRO A 9 -37.14 49.22 -1.75
CA PRO A 9 -35.89 48.45 -1.87
C PRO A 9 -36.12 47.10 -2.61
N ALA A 10 -35.20 46.16 -2.85
CA ALA A 10 -33.95 45.78 -2.21
C ALA A 10 -33.10 44.94 -3.19
N LEU A 11 -31.80 45.16 -3.13
CA LEU A 11 -30.68 44.22 -3.28
C LEU A 11 -31.01 42.74 -3.63
N LEU A 12 -30.49 42.26 -4.77
CA LEU A 12 -30.12 40.84 -4.93
C LEU A 12 -28.82 40.73 -5.73
N ILE A 13 -27.73 40.52 -5.00
CA ILE A 13 -26.40 40.17 -5.50
C ILE A 13 -26.45 38.68 -5.87
N LEU A 14 -26.18 38.32 -7.13
CA LEU A 14 -25.81 36.95 -7.49
C LEU A 14 -24.39 36.92 -8.03
N ALA A 15 -23.47 36.56 -7.14
CA ALA A 15 -22.14 36.10 -7.46
C ALA A 15 -22.13 34.57 -7.30
N THR A 16 -21.84 33.80 -8.35
CA THR A 16 -21.36 32.41 -8.22
C THR A 16 -20.67 31.95 -9.49
N GLY A 17 -19.48 31.35 -9.34
CA GLY A 17 -18.83 30.58 -10.39
C GLY A 17 -17.37 30.27 -10.13
N GLY A 18 -17.00 29.87 -8.91
CA GLY A 18 -15.66 29.35 -8.62
C GLY A 18 -15.52 27.92 -9.18
N CYS A 19 -14.48 27.67 -9.98
CA CYS A 19 -14.08 26.32 -10.34
C CYS A 19 -13.48 25.62 -9.12
N SER A 20 -14.25 24.73 -8.50
CA SER A 20 -13.73 23.77 -7.53
C SER A 20 -12.89 22.72 -8.26
N GLY A 21 -11.57 22.83 -8.15
CA GLY A 21 -10.65 21.75 -8.46
C GLY A 21 -10.79 20.67 -7.38
N SER A 22 -11.63 19.67 -7.63
CA SER A 22 -11.68 18.46 -6.82
C SER A 22 -10.56 17.53 -7.27
N THR A 23 -9.40 17.63 -6.63
CA THR A 23 -8.45 16.52 -6.58
C THR A 23 -9.08 15.46 -5.68
N ALA A 24 -9.89 14.60 -6.28
CA ALA A 24 -10.38 13.41 -5.61
C ALA A 24 -9.16 12.53 -5.28
N GLY A 25 -8.80 12.48 -4.00
CA GLY A 25 -8.00 11.37 -3.50
C GLY A 25 -8.82 10.10 -3.71
N SER A 26 -8.49 9.35 -4.76
CA SER A 26 -9.06 8.04 -5.01
C SER A 26 -8.88 7.19 -3.75
N ALA A 27 -9.96 6.59 -3.27
CA ALA A 27 -9.87 5.54 -2.27
C ALA A 27 -8.89 4.46 -2.78
N PRO A 28 -8.11 3.80 -1.90
CA PRO A 28 -7.19 2.76 -2.32
C PRO A 28 -7.99 1.69 -3.07
N GLU A 29 -7.74 1.59 -4.37
CA GLU A 29 -8.38 0.62 -5.25
C GLU A 29 -7.80 -0.74 -4.89
N VAL A 30 -8.64 -1.63 -4.37
CA VAL A 30 -8.25 -3.01 -4.08
C VAL A 30 -8.18 -3.75 -5.42
N ARG A 31 -6.96 -4.06 -5.86
CA ARG A 31 -6.73 -4.81 -7.10
C ARG A 31 -6.90 -6.31 -6.83
N ALA A 32 -7.30 -7.09 -7.82
CA ALA A 32 -7.33 -8.55 -7.71
C ALA A 32 -6.06 -9.15 -8.34
N SER A 33 -5.48 -10.19 -7.72
CA SER A 33 -4.36 -10.94 -8.29
C SER A 33 -4.62 -12.45 -8.30
N ALA A 34 -3.96 -13.16 -9.23
CA ALA A 34 -4.06 -14.61 -9.36
C ALA A 34 -3.16 -15.33 -8.34
N THR A 35 -3.64 -16.44 -7.79
CA THR A 35 -2.84 -17.30 -6.90
C THR A 35 -1.71 -17.96 -7.69
N GLY A 36 -0.53 -18.08 -7.08
CA GLY A 36 0.66 -18.75 -7.62
C GLY A 36 1.60 -17.85 -8.42
N GLU A 37 1.09 -16.76 -9.00
CA GLU A 37 1.89 -15.81 -9.77
C GLU A 37 2.46 -14.70 -8.86
N PRO A 38 3.73 -14.31 -9.05
CA PRO A 38 4.29 -13.13 -8.40
C PRO A 38 3.56 -11.85 -8.81
N PHE A 39 3.43 -10.91 -7.88
CA PHE A 39 2.92 -9.58 -8.14
C PHE A 39 3.61 -8.53 -7.27
N VAL A 40 3.64 -7.30 -7.78
CA VAL A 40 4.19 -6.15 -7.06
C VAL A 40 3.07 -5.42 -6.30
N LEU A 41 3.38 -5.01 -5.07
CA LEU A 41 2.48 -4.22 -4.23
C LEU A 41 3.24 -3.00 -3.69
N ALA A 42 2.71 -1.80 -3.95
CA ALA A 42 3.29 -0.58 -3.41
C ALA A 42 2.83 -0.33 -1.97
N GLN A 43 3.63 0.42 -1.20
CA GLN A 43 3.33 0.71 0.19
C GLN A 43 1.99 1.44 0.32
N GLY A 44 1.14 0.90 1.17
CA GLY A 44 -0.21 1.39 1.41
C GLY A 44 -1.27 0.80 0.49
N GLU A 45 -0.88 0.14 -0.61
CA GLU A 45 -1.79 -0.57 -1.51
C GLU A 45 -2.27 -1.89 -0.92
N SER A 46 -3.47 -2.28 -1.35
CA SER A 46 -4.11 -3.53 -0.99
C SER A 46 -4.43 -4.34 -2.24
N VAL A 47 -4.38 -5.66 -2.10
CA VAL A 47 -4.72 -6.62 -3.15
C VAL A 47 -5.60 -7.73 -2.56
N GLU A 48 -6.59 -8.17 -3.31
CA GLU A 48 -7.36 -9.37 -3.02
C GLU A 48 -6.79 -10.57 -3.78
N VAL A 49 -6.43 -11.63 -3.03
CA VAL A 49 -5.91 -12.88 -3.58
C VAL A 49 -6.53 -14.05 -2.83
N ALA A 50 -7.17 -14.98 -3.56
CA ALA A 50 -7.87 -16.13 -2.97
C ALA A 50 -8.85 -15.75 -1.83
N GLY A 51 -9.55 -14.62 -1.98
CA GLY A 51 -10.49 -14.09 -0.97
C GLY A 51 -9.83 -13.45 0.26
N HIS A 52 -8.50 -13.34 0.30
CA HIS A 52 -7.76 -12.66 1.34
C HIS A 52 -7.43 -11.24 0.90
N ALA A 53 -7.67 -10.25 1.75
CA ALA A 53 -7.23 -8.87 1.52
C ALA A 53 -5.85 -8.69 2.13
N LEU A 54 -4.81 -8.61 1.29
CA LEU A 54 -3.43 -8.35 1.68
C LEU A 54 -3.11 -6.86 1.50
N ARG A 55 -2.34 -6.30 2.43
CA ARG A 55 -1.89 -4.91 2.36
C ARG A 55 -0.43 -4.80 2.79
N PHE A 56 0.36 -4.07 2.01
CA PHE A 56 1.70 -3.69 2.40
C PHE A 56 1.66 -2.43 3.26
N LEU A 57 2.05 -2.53 4.53
CA LEU A 57 1.94 -1.42 5.48
C LEU A 57 3.14 -0.48 5.40
N ASP A 58 4.34 -1.02 5.64
CA ASP A 58 5.58 -0.27 5.71
C ASP A 58 6.82 -1.17 5.70
N VAL A 59 7.96 -0.53 5.44
CA VAL A 59 9.27 -1.13 5.60
C VAL A 59 9.74 -0.89 7.03
N VAL A 60 9.95 -1.98 7.75
CA VAL A 60 10.39 -1.97 9.15
C VAL A 60 11.90 -1.72 9.23
N GLU A 61 12.65 -2.31 8.31
CA GLU A 61 14.09 -2.15 8.19
C GLU A 61 14.48 -2.31 6.72
N ASP A 62 15.37 -1.46 6.22
CA ASP A 62 16.09 -1.73 4.97
C ASP A 62 17.51 -1.21 5.11
N SER A 63 18.41 -2.12 5.46
CA SER A 63 19.84 -1.88 5.66
C SER A 63 20.69 -2.55 4.57
N ARG A 64 20.03 -3.07 3.51
CA ARG A 64 20.68 -3.85 2.46
C ARG A 64 21.82 -3.07 1.81
N CYS A 65 22.90 -3.79 1.51
CA CYS A 65 24.00 -3.24 0.74
C CYS A 65 23.55 -2.91 -0.69
N PRO A 66 23.78 -1.68 -1.20
CA PRO A 66 23.48 -1.35 -2.60
C PRO A 66 24.23 -2.24 -3.59
N GLU A 67 23.65 -2.43 -4.77
CA GLU A 67 24.30 -3.21 -5.82
C GLU A 67 25.68 -2.65 -6.19
N GLY A 68 26.66 -3.55 -6.35
CA GLY A 68 28.03 -3.18 -6.72
C GLY A 68 28.88 -2.60 -5.58
N VAL A 69 28.37 -2.59 -4.34
CA VAL A 69 29.11 -2.11 -3.16
C VAL A 69 29.61 -3.29 -2.33
N THR A 70 30.85 -3.18 -1.82
CA THR A 70 31.37 -4.11 -0.82
C THR A 70 31.04 -3.60 0.58
N CYS A 71 30.00 -4.17 1.20
CA CYS A 71 29.67 -3.85 2.59
C CYS A 71 30.43 -4.74 3.58
N VAL A 72 30.76 -4.20 4.75
CA VAL A 72 31.31 -4.97 5.88
C VAL A 72 30.22 -5.87 6.50
N TRP A 73 28.96 -5.44 6.39
CA TRP A 73 27.77 -6.19 6.80
C TRP A 73 26.75 -6.16 5.66
N GLU A 74 26.18 -7.31 5.29
CA GLU A 74 25.28 -7.43 4.12
C GLU A 74 23.95 -6.69 4.29
N GLY A 75 23.56 -6.42 5.54
CA GLY A 75 22.28 -5.81 5.88
C GLY A 75 21.12 -6.77 5.66
N ARG A 76 19.89 -6.25 5.79
CA ARG A 76 18.65 -7.00 5.55
C ARG A 76 17.49 -6.05 5.26
N ALA A 77 16.41 -6.61 4.70
CA ALA A 77 15.14 -5.89 4.56
C ALA A 77 14.02 -6.64 5.28
N LYS A 78 13.20 -5.89 6.01
CA LYS A 78 12.03 -6.37 6.74
C LYS A 78 10.83 -5.50 6.41
N VAL A 79 9.72 -6.14 6.08
CA VAL A 79 8.48 -5.45 5.68
C VAL A 79 7.33 -5.95 6.54
N ARG A 80 6.35 -5.07 6.78
CA ARG A 80 5.14 -5.42 7.52
C ARG A 80 3.97 -5.53 6.57
N LEU A 81 3.29 -6.68 6.63
CA LEU A 81 2.09 -6.95 5.87
C LEU A 81 0.92 -7.13 6.84
N SER A 82 -0.27 -6.73 6.41
CA SER A 82 -1.52 -7.17 7.04
C SER A 82 -2.34 -8.01 6.07
N ALA A 83 -3.07 -8.98 6.60
CA ALA A 83 -3.99 -9.83 5.86
C ALA A 83 -5.32 -9.86 6.60
N SER A 84 -6.41 -9.84 5.85
CA SER A 84 -7.74 -10.21 6.35
C SER A 84 -8.25 -11.44 5.64
N THR A 85 -8.70 -12.43 6.40
CA THR A 85 -9.23 -13.68 5.87
C THR A 85 -10.69 -13.50 5.42
N PRO A 86 -11.23 -14.42 4.60
CA PRO A 86 -12.65 -14.41 4.22
C PRO A 86 -13.62 -14.44 5.41
N GLN A 87 -13.18 -14.94 6.56
CA GLN A 87 -13.97 -15.00 7.81
C GLN A 87 -13.93 -13.68 8.59
N GLY A 88 -13.28 -12.64 8.08
CA GLY A 88 -13.16 -11.33 8.71
C GLY A 88 -12.12 -11.27 9.84
N LEU A 89 -11.22 -12.26 9.92
CA LEU A 89 -10.10 -12.22 10.86
C LEU A 89 -8.95 -11.44 10.23
N SER A 90 -8.35 -10.51 10.98
CA SER A 90 -7.21 -9.73 10.52
C SER A 90 -5.97 -10.01 11.36
N ALA A 91 -4.82 -10.12 10.70
CA ALA A 91 -3.52 -10.31 11.33
C ALA A 91 -2.45 -9.46 10.65
N THR A 92 -1.31 -9.29 11.30
CA THR A 92 -0.16 -8.55 10.81
C THR A 92 1.10 -9.36 11.06
N GLN A 93 1.99 -9.43 10.08
CA GLN A 93 3.24 -10.17 10.17
C GLN A 93 4.38 -9.34 9.60
N VAL A 94 5.55 -9.46 10.22
CA VAL A 94 6.80 -8.95 9.64
C VAL A 94 7.45 -10.09 8.89
N LEU A 95 7.76 -9.86 7.61
CA LEU A 95 8.53 -10.76 6.78
C LEU A 95 9.92 -10.18 6.54
N THR A 96 10.92 -11.05 6.51
CA THR A 96 12.31 -10.73 6.24
C THR A 96 12.67 -11.28 4.85
N LEU A 97 13.22 -10.42 3.99
CA LEU A 97 13.68 -10.83 2.67
C LEU A 97 14.80 -11.88 2.82
N PRO A 98 14.78 -13.01 2.09
CA PRO A 98 15.83 -14.02 2.19
C PRO A 98 17.24 -13.47 2.04
N TYR A 99 18.12 -13.77 3.00
CA TYR A 99 19.55 -13.42 2.96
C TYR A 99 20.40 -14.47 3.71
N ALA A 100 21.72 -14.45 3.51
CA ALA A 100 22.62 -15.52 3.97
C ALA A 100 22.69 -15.67 5.50
N ALA A 101 22.46 -14.59 6.25
CA ALA A 101 22.57 -14.56 7.72
C ALA A 101 21.20 -14.41 8.42
N MET A 102 20.13 -14.94 7.82
CA MET A 102 18.83 -15.07 8.48
C MET A 102 18.92 -15.95 9.74
N THR A 103 18.10 -15.63 10.72
CA THR A 103 17.95 -16.42 11.95
C THR A 103 16.67 -17.26 11.91
N ASP A 104 16.53 -18.24 12.81
CA ASP A 104 15.30 -19.03 12.96
C ASP A 104 14.09 -18.17 13.39
N GLU A 105 14.31 -16.94 13.86
CA GLU A 105 13.27 -15.97 14.21
C GLU A 105 12.79 -15.16 13.00
N ASP A 106 13.55 -15.17 11.90
CA ASP A 106 13.18 -14.52 10.65
C ASP A 106 12.40 -15.48 9.75
N SER A 107 11.41 -14.94 9.04
CA SER A 107 10.67 -15.71 8.04
C SER A 107 10.42 -14.85 6.81
N ALA A 108 10.60 -15.42 5.63
CA ALA A 108 10.14 -14.85 4.37
C ALA A 108 8.70 -15.28 4.01
N VAL A 109 8.12 -16.16 4.84
CA VAL A 109 6.86 -16.84 4.57
C VAL A 109 5.88 -16.61 5.73
N TRP A 110 4.61 -16.41 5.40
CA TRP A 110 3.52 -16.26 6.35
C TRP A 110 2.32 -17.13 5.96
N ASP A 111 1.98 -18.11 6.80
CA ASP A 111 0.71 -18.84 6.68
C ASP A 111 -0.42 -18.04 7.34
N VAL A 112 -1.46 -17.73 6.56
CA VAL A 112 -2.64 -17.03 7.04
C VAL A 112 -3.89 -17.55 6.34
N GLY A 113 -4.79 -18.17 7.11
CA GLY A 113 -6.12 -18.54 6.63
C GLY A 113 -6.13 -19.58 5.50
N GLY A 114 -5.12 -20.46 5.43
CA GLY A 114 -5.00 -21.49 4.39
C GLY A 114 -4.32 -21.01 3.11
N VAL A 115 -3.74 -19.81 3.11
CA VAL A 115 -2.79 -19.37 2.08
C VAL A 115 -1.43 -19.11 2.70
N VAL A 116 -0.40 -19.25 1.85
CA VAL A 116 0.98 -18.94 2.16
C VAL A 116 1.38 -17.69 1.39
N VAL A 117 1.75 -16.63 2.11
CA VAL A 117 2.30 -15.40 1.56
C VAL A 117 3.81 -15.47 1.64
N GLU A 118 4.50 -15.35 0.52
CA GLU A 118 5.95 -15.36 0.41
C GLU A 118 6.45 -14.00 -0.06
N LEU A 119 7.44 -13.45 0.64
CA LEU A 119 8.18 -12.27 0.22
C LEU A 119 9.30 -12.67 -0.72
N LEU A 120 9.18 -12.29 -1.99
CA LEU A 120 10.17 -12.59 -3.02
C LEU A 120 11.22 -11.48 -3.14
N ASP A 121 10.79 -10.21 -3.09
CA ASP A 121 11.70 -9.08 -3.16
C ASP A 121 11.17 -7.82 -2.44
N VAL A 122 12.09 -6.92 -2.09
CA VAL A 122 11.82 -5.53 -1.71
C VAL A 122 12.50 -4.65 -2.75
N LEU A 123 11.75 -4.08 -3.68
CA LEU A 123 12.33 -3.42 -4.85
C LEU A 123 13.12 -2.16 -4.47
N PRO A 124 14.24 -1.85 -5.17
CA PRO A 124 14.94 -0.58 -5.02
C PRO A 124 14.04 0.62 -5.36
N MET A 125 14.18 1.70 -4.61
CA MET A 125 13.55 2.97 -5.00
C MET A 125 14.32 3.57 -6.19
N SER A 126 13.61 3.97 -7.25
CA SER A 126 14.25 4.62 -8.41
C SER A 126 14.48 6.12 -8.19
N GLY A 127 13.87 6.69 -7.15
CA GLY A 127 13.97 8.09 -6.75
C GLY A 127 13.49 8.32 -5.31
N PRO A 128 13.76 9.50 -4.74
CA PRO A 128 13.41 9.81 -3.34
C PRO A 128 11.90 9.89 -3.08
N ASP A 129 11.12 10.14 -4.13
CA ASP A 129 9.65 10.30 -4.06
C ASP A 129 8.91 9.03 -4.54
N ASP A 130 9.62 8.00 -4.99
CA ASP A 130 9.00 6.76 -5.45
C ASP A 130 8.48 5.94 -4.28
N PRO A 131 7.33 5.24 -4.43
CA PRO A 131 6.80 4.41 -3.36
C PRO A 131 7.76 3.25 -3.07
N ARG A 132 7.73 2.77 -1.83
CA ARG A 132 8.32 1.48 -1.51
C ARG A 132 7.48 0.39 -2.17
N GLU A 133 8.11 -0.59 -2.78
CA GLU A 133 7.45 -1.69 -3.45
C GLU A 133 8.02 -3.03 -2.98
N VAL A 134 7.16 -4.05 -2.96
CA VAL A 134 7.53 -5.43 -2.65
C VAL A 134 6.99 -6.37 -3.72
N GLU A 135 7.74 -7.43 -4.03
CA GLU A 135 7.25 -8.53 -4.85
C GLU A 135 6.81 -9.68 -3.92
N LEU A 136 5.57 -10.11 -4.07
CA LEU A 136 4.95 -11.15 -3.26
C LEU A 136 4.44 -12.27 -4.14
N ARG A 137 4.39 -13.48 -3.58
CA ARG A 137 3.65 -14.61 -4.14
C ARG A 137 2.72 -15.19 -3.09
N VAL A 138 1.52 -15.56 -3.52
CA VAL A 138 0.52 -16.19 -2.64
C VAL A 138 0.15 -17.55 -3.21
N THR A 139 0.32 -18.61 -2.44
CA THR A 139 -0.07 -19.98 -2.80
C THR A 139 -1.06 -20.56 -1.79
N ALA A 140 -1.71 -21.67 -2.13
CA ALA A 140 -2.46 -22.42 -1.14
C ALA A 140 -1.50 -23.07 -0.13
N SER A 141 -1.88 -23.11 1.15
CA SER A 141 -1.15 -23.88 2.16
C SER A 141 -1.18 -25.36 1.81
N ALA A 142 -0.04 -26.04 1.92
CA ALA A 142 0.00 -27.49 1.85
C ALA A 142 -0.51 -28.05 3.19
N GLU A 143 -1.67 -28.68 3.16
CA GLU A 143 -2.23 -29.43 4.31
C GLU A 143 -1.46 -30.73 4.61
#